data_AF-A0A2K9NDV4-F1
#
_entry.id   AF-A0A2K9NDV4-F1
#
_cell.length_a   1.000
_cell.length_b   1.000
_cell.length_c   1.000
_cell.angle_alpha   90.00
_cell.angle_beta   90.00
_cell.angle_gamma   90.00
#
_symmetry.space_group_name_H-M   'P 1'
#
loop_
_entity.id
_entity.type
_entity.pdbx_description
1 polymer ?
#
loop_
_entity_poly.entity_id
_entity_poly.type
_entity_poly.pdbx_seq_one_letter_code
_entity_poly.pdbx_strand_id
1 'polypeptide(L)' 'MLIDTRAKSPAYGHGAKYLGHLDRLAQQVTDWQSLPDHVRYREQIKKAHGRKLGFWSLVK' A
#
# COMPACT_ATOMS: atom_id res chain seq x y z
N MET A 1 -4.10 -34.06 5.24
CA MET A 1 -3.41 -33.47 4.07
C MET A 1 -3.30 -31.96 4.28
N LEU A 2 -2.34 -31.27 3.65
CA LEU A 2 -1.97 -29.89 3.97
C LEU A 2 -1.52 -29.11 2.71
N ILE A 3 -1.49 -27.77 2.68
CA ILE A 3 -2.00 -26.84 3.71
C ILE A 3 -3.45 -26.42 3.34
N ASP A 4 -3.86 -25.25 2.86
CA ASP A 4 -3.29 -23.89 2.77
C ASP A 4 -4.42 -22.87 2.97
N THR A 5 -4.15 -21.76 3.69
CA THR A 5 -5.14 -20.76 4.11
C THR A 5 -5.05 -19.44 3.34
N ARG A 6 -4.29 -19.36 2.25
CA ARG A 6 -4.05 -18.14 1.45
C ARG A 6 -5.21 -17.80 0.50
N ALA A 7 -6.43 -17.70 1.02
CA ALA A 7 -7.53 -16.97 0.40
C ALA A 7 -7.26 -15.43 0.41
N LYS A 8 -6.08 -15.00 -0.07
CA LYS A 8 -5.73 -13.59 -0.24
C LYS A 8 -6.59 -13.04 -1.38
N SER A 9 -7.61 -12.27 -1.04
CA SER A 9 -8.48 -11.59 -2.01
C SER A 9 -7.64 -10.90 -3.10
N PRO A 10 -7.85 -11.18 -4.41
CA PRO A 10 -6.94 -10.73 -5.47
C PRO A 10 -6.62 -9.24 -5.45
N ALA A 11 -7.61 -8.42 -5.07
CA ALA A 11 -7.50 -6.98 -4.88
C ALA A 11 -6.30 -6.53 -4.02
N TYR A 12 -5.86 -7.31 -3.01
CA TYR A 12 -4.71 -6.92 -2.19
C TYR A 12 -3.39 -6.95 -2.95
N GLY A 13 -3.24 -7.80 -3.96
CA GLY A 13 -2.06 -7.78 -4.84
C GLY A 13 -2.02 -6.52 -5.71
N HIS A 14 -3.16 -6.14 -6.28
CA HIS A 14 -3.28 -4.91 -7.07
C HIS A 14 -3.04 -3.65 -6.22
N GLY A 15 -3.68 -3.56 -5.04
CA GLY A 15 -3.54 -2.42 -4.14
C GLY A 15 -2.10 -2.24 -3.62
N ALA A 16 -1.43 -3.35 -3.24
CA ALA A 16 -0.05 -3.29 -2.77
C ALA A 16 0.93 -2.90 -3.89
N LYS A 17 0.73 -3.44 -5.11
CA LYS A 17 1.48 -3.02 -6.30
C LYS A 17 1.27 -1.53 -6.59
N TYR A 18 0.02 -1.04 -6.51
CA TYR A 18 -0.30 0.36 -6.79
C TYR A 18 0.30 1.32 -5.76
N LEU A 19 0.27 0.98 -4.46
CA LEU A 19 0.97 1.75 -3.43
C LEU A 19 2.48 1.82 -3.72
N GLY A 20 3.10 0.69 -4.11
CA GLY A 20 4.50 0.65 -4.55
C GLY A 20 4.79 1.43 -5.84
N HIS A 21 3.80 1.68 -6.71
CA HIS A 21 3.96 2.59 -7.85
C HIS A 21 3.94 4.06 -7.37
N LEU A 22 3.02 4.42 -6.47
CA LEU A 22 2.98 5.75 -5.86
C LEU A 22 4.25 6.05 -5.05
N ASP A 23 4.80 5.07 -4.32
CA ASP A 23 6.08 5.16 -3.60
C ASP A 23 7.27 5.54 -4.51
N ARG A 24 7.22 5.20 -5.79
CA ARG A 24 8.23 5.57 -6.80
C ARG A 24 7.95 6.93 -7.41
N LEU A 25 6.70 7.19 -7.81
CA LEU A 25 6.31 8.49 -8.37
C LEU A 25 6.53 9.64 -7.38
N ALA A 26 6.30 9.41 -6.09
CA ALA A 26 6.55 10.38 -5.03
C ALA A 26 8.01 10.87 -4.94
N GLN A 27 8.98 10.08 -5.43
CA GLN A 27 10.40 10.48 -5.50
C GLN A 27 10.68 11.49 -6.62
N GLN A 28 9.72 11.67 -7.54
CA GLN A 28 9.80 12.58 -8.69
C GLN A 28 8.94 13.84 -8.49
N VAL A 29 8.10 13.88 -7.44
CA VAL A 29 7.24 15.04 -7.11
C VAL A 29 8.02 16.01 -6.22
N THR A 30 8.43 17.14 -6.80
CA THR A 30 9.15 18.22 -6.10
C THR A 30 8.24 19.18 -5.34
N ASP A 31 6.96 19.26 -5.72
CA ASP A 31 5.94 20.09 -5.06
C ASP A 31 4.60 19.34 -4.99
N TRP A 32 3.99 19.32 -3.81
CA TRP A 32 2.68 18.69 -3.53
C TRP A 32 1.54 19.72 -3.44
N GLN A 33 1.85 21.02 -3.53
CA GLN A 33 0.90 22.13 -3.46
C GLN A 33 0.02 22.08 -2.20
N SER A 34 -1.30 21.98 -2.36
CA SER A 34 -2.27 21.87 -1.27
C SER A 34 -2.57 20.42 -0.85
N LEU A 35 -1.99 19.43 -1.53
CA LEU A 35 -2.18 18.02 -1.18
C LEU A 35 -1.24 17.59 -0.05
N PRO A 36 -1.65 16.64 0.82
CA PRO A 36 -0.73 15.98 1.72
C PRO A 36 0.37 15.28 0.94
N ASP A 37 1.61 15.40 1.42
CA ASP A 37 2.74 14.63 0.87
C ASP A 37 2.49 13.11 0.94
N HIS A 38 3.25 12.36 0.14
CA HIS A 38 3.09 10.90 0.05
C HIS A 38 3.35 10.16 1.38
N VAL A 39 4.14 10.73 2.29
CA VAL A 39 4.36 10.14 3.63
C VAL A 39 3.08 10.24 4.46
N ARG A 40 2.43 11.41 4.48
CA ARG A 40 1.11 11.62 5.11
C ARG A 40 0.03 10.74 4.47
N TYR A 41 0.04 10.56 3.15
CA TYR A 41 -0.87 9.65 2.46
C TYR A 41 -0.65 8.18 2.87
N ARG A 42 0.60 7.70 2.85
CA ARG A 42 0.99 6.35 3.29
C ARG A 42 0.64 6.12 4.76
N GLU A 43 0.79 7.13 5.62
CA GLU A 43 0.32 7.09 7.01
C GLU A 43 -1.20 6.94 7.13
N GLN A 44 -1.98 7.68 6.34
CA GLN A 44 -3.45 7.58 6.35
C GLN A 44 -3.91 6.16 5.94
N ILE A 45 -3.30 5.57 4.91
CA ILE A 45 -3.53 4.16 4.56
C ILE A 45 -3.10 3.23 5.70
N LYS A 46 -1.97 3.47 6.37
CA LYS A 46 -1.53 2.68 7.53
C LYS A 46 -2.49 2.80 8.72
N LYS A 47 -3.08 3.97 8.97
CA LYS A 47 -4.09 4.21 10.00
C LYS A 47 -5.42 3.50 9.66
N ALA A 48 -5.91 3.63 8.43
CA ALA A 48 -7.15 3.01 7.97
C ALA A 48 -7.07 1.49 7.78
N HIS A 49 -5.91 0.95 7.41
CA HIS A 49 -5.76 -0.43 6.94
C HIS A 49 -4.62 -1.22 7.60
N GLY A 50 -4.00 -0.71 8.67
CA GLY A 50 -2.85 -1.36 9.35
C GLY A 50 -3.07 -2.82 9.74
N ARG A 51 -4.31 -3.19 10.14
CA ARG A 51 -4.68 -4.57 10.50
C ARG A 51 -4.69 -5.56 9.32
N LYS A 52 -4.62 -5.09 8.07
CA LYS A 52 -4.57 -5.94 6.86
C LYS A 52 -3.15 -6.48 6.61
N LEU A 53 -2.63 -7.31 7.51
CA LEU A 53 -1.26 -7.88 7.41
C LEU A 53 -1.01 -8.59 6.07
N GLY A 54 -2.04 -9.23 5.50
CA GLY A 54 -1.99 -9.86 4.18
C GLY A 54 -1.76 -8.92 2.99
N PHE A 55 -2.08 -7.62 3.14
CA PHE A 55 -1.78 -6.53 2.20
C PHE A 55 -0.40 -5.96 2.46
N TRP A 56 -0.06 -5.62 3.72
CA TRP A 56 1.25 -5.05 4.06
C TRP A 56 2.43 -5.98 3.76
N SER A 57 2.22 -7.30 3.86
CA SER A 57 3.18 -8.34 3.41
C SER A 57 3.39 -8.42 1.89
N LEU A 58 2.69 -7.59 1.09
CA LEU A 58 2.83 -7.50 -0.36
C LEU A 58 3.35 -6.11 -0.81
N VAL A 59 3.38 -5.12 0.08
CA VAL A 59 3.98 -3.79 -0.19
C VAL A 59 5.50 -3.94 -0.14
N LYS A 60 6.19 -3.39 -1.14
CA LYS A 60 7.66 -3.40 -1.28
C LYS A 60 8.16 -1.99 -1.57
#